data_AF-A0A8T4SSZ3-F1
#
_entry.id   AF-A0A8T4SSZ3-F1
#
_cell.length_a   1.000
_cell.length_b   1.000
_cell.length_c   1.000
_cell.angle_alpha   90.00
_cell.angle_beta   90.00
_cell.angle_gamma   90.00
#
_symmetry.space_group_name_H-M   'P 1'
#
loop_
_entity.id
_entity.type
_entity.pdbx_description
1 polymer ?
#
loop_
_entity_poly.entity_id
_entity_poly.type
_entity_poly.pdbx_seq_one_letter_code
_entity_poly.pdbx_strand_id
1 'polypeptide(L)'
;MKKEVYYVKSLEEDFATKTLQGKKKVTYQTVNDIVKTKTIKLNTKSFGRKRRLSCTILSENYTKTYRPHGIIFQTQQKPDYVFPFDIVLLSNTENIIVHYYRIKDKLHIYYNHDLIKGFEKFVFKNIKSMIEKYPSPMFVWKEVNKFRKAHGFKKLKKQKYRLVEYNEAVFHKPIRIRPIALYGYRKETREHAKKLGLPYFKSAKEFYKRVTDK
;
A
#
# COMPACT_ATOMS: atom_id res chain seq x y z
N MET A 1 16.70 15.47 -16.06
CA MET A 1 16.51 15.28 -14.60
C MET A 1 15.78 13.97 -14.32
N LYS A 2 16.26 13.12 -13.39
CA LYS A 2 15.49 11.94 -12.96
C LYS A 2 14.20 12.41 -12.31
N LYS A 3 13.04 12.00 -12.83
CA LYS A 3 11.73 12.30 -12.22
C LYS A 3 11.72 11.76 -10.79
N GLU A 4 11.47 12.63 -9.82
CA GLU A 4 11.44 12.23 -8.41
C GLU A 4 10.33 11.20 -8.18
N VAL A 5 10.65 10.11 -7.47
CA VAL A 5 9.70 9.04 -7.15
C VAL A 5 9.23 9.19 -5.72
N TYR A 6 7.92 9.36 -5.55
CA TYR A 6 7.28 9.48 -4.25
C TYR A 6 6.57 8.18 -3.88
N TYR A 7 6.69 7.80 -2.63
CA TYR A 7 6.05 6.64 -2.04
C TYR A 7 5.09 7.06 -0.94
N VAL A 8 4.08 6.24 -0.70
CA VAL A 8 3.10 6.43 0.37
C VAL A 8 3.02 5.21 1.24
N LYS A 9 3.22 5.42 2.55
CA LYS A 9 2.90 4.42 3.57
C LYS A 9 1.66 4.87 4.34
N SER A 10 0.56 4.18 4.09
CA SER A 10 -0.67 4.29 4.87
C SER A 10 -0.48 3.80 6.31
N LEU A 11 -1.05 4.54 7.26
CA LEU A 11 -0.96 4.29 8.71
C LEU A 11 -2.35 3.99 9.29
N GLU A 12 -2.42 3.32 10.44
CA GLU A 12 -3.69 3.17 11.18
C GLU A 12 -4.13 4.51 11.79
N GLU A 13 -5.37 4.56 12.29
CA GLU A 13 -6.00 5.70 12.97
C GLU A 13 -5.12 6.35 14.06
N ASP A 14 -4.27 5.58 14.75
CA ASP A 14 -3.33 6.08 15.76
C ASP A 14 -1.96 6.49 15.18
N PHE A 15 -1.90 6.76 13.87
CA PHE A 15 -0.70 7.15 13.14
C PHE A 15 0.47 6.17 13.29
N ALA A 16 0.17 4.88 13.40
CA ALA A 16 1.19 3.84 13.50
C ALA A 16 1.08 2.80 12.38
N THR A 17 2.22 2.18 12.09
CA THR A 17 2.25 0.87 11.46
C THR A 17 1.96 -0.19 12.52
N LYS A 18 1.20 -1.20 12.12
CA LYS A 18 0.88 -2.35 12.97
C LYS A 18 1.46 -3.61 12.38
N THR A 19 1.66 -4.59 13.26
CA THR A 19 1.98 -5.96 12.89
C THR A 19 1.11 -6.92 13.69
N LEU A 20 1.03 -8.17 13.25
CA LEU A 20 0.37 -9.23 14.01
C LEU A 20 1.40 -9.94 14.89
N GLN A 21 1.04 -10.12 16.16
CA GLN A 21 1.72 -10.98 17.13
C GLN A 21 0.68 -11.99 17.65
N GLY A 22 0.79 -13.24 17.19
CA GLY A 22 -0.28 -14.22 17.33
C GLY A 22 -1.57 -13.70 16.68
N LYS A 23 -2.65 -13.64 17.45
CA LYS A 23 -3.97 -13.13 17.01
C LYS A 23 -4.14 -11.62 17.19
N LYS A 24 -3.22 -10.96 17.90
CA LYS A 24 -3.33 -9.55 18.30
C LYS A 24 -2.58 -8.63 17.34
N LYS A 25 -3.14 -7.45 17.10
CA LYS A 25 -2.53 -6.39 16.31
C LYS A 25 -1.83 -5.42 17.25
N VAL A 26 -0.52 -5.28 17.09
CA VAL A 26 0.32 -4.46 17.98
C VAL A 26 0.98 -3.32 17.23
N THR A 27 1.24 -2.22 17.94
CA THR A 27 2.05 -1.10 17.42
C THR A 27 3.44 -1.57 17.09
N TYR A 28 3.88 -1.32 15.86
CA TYR A 28 5.22 -1.70 15.41
C TYR A 28 6.13 -0.49 15.24
N GLN A 29 5.59 0.60 14.70
CA GLN A 29 6.32 1.87 14.55
C GLN A 29 5.33 3.02 14.40
N THR A 30 5.44 4.06 15.23
CA THR A 30 4.62 5.27 15.11
C THR A 30 5.15 6.18 14.00
N VAL A 31 4.35 7.15 13.54
CA VAL A 31 4.81 8.18 12.59
C VAL A 31 5.97 9.00 13.16
N ASN A 32 5.96 9.27 14.48
CA ASN A 32 7.04 9.98 15.15
C ASN A 32 8.35 9.18 15.07
N ASP A 33 8.30 7.86 15.32
CA ASP A 33 9.45 6.99 15.19
C ASP A 33 9.97 6.96 13.75
N ILE A 34 9.07 6.85 12.76
CA ILE A 34 9.43 6.84 11.33
C ILE A 34 10.16 8.12 10.95
N VAL A 35 9.64 9.28 11.37
CA VAL A 35 10.20 10.59 11.03
C VAL A 35 11.52 10.82 11.75
N LYS A 36 11.60 10.51 13.06
CA LYS A 36 12.82 10.65 13.87
C LYS A 36 13.96 9.76 13.36
N THR A 37 13.67 8.48 13.09
CA THR A 37 14.69 7.50 12.66
C THR A 37 14.92 7.49 11.16
N LYS A 38 14.11 8.24 10.39
CA LYS A 38 14.13 8.25 8.91
C LYS A 38 14.10 6.85 8.31
N THR A 39 13.43 5.91 8.98
CA THR A 39 13.44 4.50 8.61
C THR A 39 12.04 3.92 8.74
N ILE A 40 11.59 3.12 7.77
CA ILE A 40 10.36 2.32 7.88
C ILE A 40 10.73 0.84 8.01
N LYS A 41 10.27 0.20 9.08
CA LYS A 41 10.48 -1.24 9.34
C LYS A 41 9.46 -2.12 8.60
N LEU A 42 9.78 -3.40 8.45
CA LEU A 42 8.92 -4.41 7.82
C LEU A 42 7.74 -4.78 8.73
N ASN A 43 6.55 -4.27 8.45
CA ASN A 43 5.40 -4.39 9.33
C ASN A 43 4.35 -5.44 8.87
N THR A 44 4.38 -5.86 7.61
CA THR A 44 3.37 -6.74 7.00
C THR A 44 3.87 -8.19 6.94
N LYS A 45 3.10 -9.12 7.52
CA LYS A 45 3.26 -10.58 7.33
C LYS A 45 1.87 -11.13 7.03
N SER A 46 1.63 -11.48 5.78
CA SER A 46 0.33 -11.95 5.31
C SER A 46 0.50 -12.90 4.12
N PHE A 47 -0.49 -13.76 3.94
CA PHE A 47 -0.65 -14.68 2.81
C PHE A 47 0.47 -15.69 2.63
N GLY A 48 0.94 -16.29 3.73
CA GLY A 48 2.07 -17.22 3.73
C GLY A 48 3.42 -16.60 3.33
N ARG A 49 3.48 -15.28 3.08
CA ARG A 49 4.70 -14.59 2.62
C ARG A 49 5.61 -14.20 3.79
N LYS A 50 6.91 -14.07 3.48
CA LYS A 50 7.89 -13.45 4.38
C LYS A 50 7.46 -12.03 4.79
N ARG A 51 7.92 -11.61 5.96
CA ARG A 51 7.70 -10.26 6.50
C ARG A 51 8.27 -9.23 5.52
N ARG A 52 7.49 -8.19 5.25
CA ARG A 52 7.80 -7.18 4.23
C ARG A 52 7.23 -5.81 4.61
N LEU A 53 7.68 -4.79 3.90
CA LEU A 53 7.02 -3.49 3.85
C LEU A 53 6.27 -3.42 2.51
N SER A 54 4.97 -3.17 2.56
CA SER A 54 4.19 -2.72 1.40
C SER A 54 3.95 -1.20 1.51
N CYS A 55 4.17 -0.48 0.42
CA CYS A 55 3.80 0.92 0.23
C CYS A 55 3.33 1.13 -1.23
N THR A 56 2.78 2.31 -1.54
CA THR A 56 2.34 2.64 -2.90
C THR A 56 3.32 3.61 -3.54
N ILE A 57 3.72 3.37 -4.78
CA ILE A 57 4.43 4.36 -5.62
C ILE A 57 3.40 5.29 -6.24
N LEU A 58 3.54 6.60 -6.03
CA LEU A 58 2.69 7.59 -6.66
C LEU A 58 3.01 7.72 -8.15
N SER A 59 1.96 7.69 -8.95
CA SER A 59 2.00 7.96 -10.39
C SER A 59 0.61 8.40 -10.84
N GLU A 60 0.49 8.85 -12.08
CA GLU A 60 -0.74 9.41 -12.65
C GLU A 60 -1.98 8.55 -12.39
N ASN A 61 -1.84 7.23 -12.59
CA ASN A 61 -2.93 6.27 -12.42
C ASN A 61 -3.02 5.63 -11.02
N TYR A 62 -2.06 5.91 -10.14
CA TYR A 62 -1.97 5.33 -8.79
C TYR A 62 -1.75 6.42 -7.74
N THR A 63 -2.80 7.19 -7.49
CA THR A 63 -2.82 8.26 -6.45
C THR A 63 -3.72 7.93 -5.26
N LYS A 64 -4.44 6.81 -5.30
CA LYS A 64 -5.27 6.33 -4.19
C LYS A 64 -4.41 5.55 -3.18
N THR A 65 -4.98 5.35 -2.00
CA THR A 65 -4.35 4.63 -0.91
C THR A 65 -5.39 3.79 -0.16
N TYR A 66 -4.94 2.73 0.51
CA TYR A 66 -5.80 1.81 1.22
C TYR A 66 -6.30 2.32 2.58
N ARG A 67 -5.66 3.36 3.13
CA ARG A 67 -6.12 4.07 4.33
C ARG A 67 -6.17 5.57 4.11
N PRO A 68 -7.04 6.27 4.86
CA PRO A 68 -7.26 7.68 4.63
C PRO A 68 -6.06 8.57 4.94
N HIS A 69 -5.10 8.12 5.73
CA HIS A 69 -3.95 8.90 6.14
C HIS A 69 -2.66 8.09 6.22
N GLY A 70 -1.54 8.81 6.24
CA GLY A 70 -0.21 8.22 6.32
C GLY A 70 0.90 9.20 6.01
N ILE A 71 2.06 8.67 5.64
CA ILE A 71 3.27 9.42 5.34
C ILE A 71 3.63 9.29 3.86
N ILE A 72 3.98 10.42 3.25
CA ILE A 72 4.58 10.51 1.92
C ILE A 72 6.09 10.67 2.12
N PHE A 73 6.87 9.89 1.37
CA PHE A 73 8.31 9.85 1.52
C PHE A 73 9.02 9.59 0.19
N GLN A 74 10.34 9.85 0.17
CA GLN A 74 11.24 9.40 -0.88
C GLN A 74 12.26 8.41 -0.33
N THR A 75 12.80 7.57 -1.20
CA THR A 75 13.93 6.69 -0.87
C THR A 75 14.76 6.42 -2.13
N GLN A 76 16.06 6.18 -1.94
CA GLN A 76 16.95 5.72 -3.01
C GLN A 76 16.89 4.19 -3.18
N GLN A 77 16.35 3.48 -2.20
CA GLN A 77 16.20 2.02 -2.26
C GLN A 77 15.11 1.66 -3.28
N LYS A 78 15.44 0.74 -4.17
CA LYS A 78 14.47 0.18 -5.12
C LYS A 78 13.63 -0.90 -4.42
N PRO A 79 12.32 -0.99 -4.71
CA PRO A 79 11.53 -2.12 -4.24
C PRO A 79 12.09 -3.43 -4.81
N ASP A 80 11.95 -4.51 -4.03
CA ASP A 80 12.26 -5.86 -4.49
C ASP A 80 11.35 -6.26 -5.66
N TYR A 81 10.07 -5.88 -5.58
CA TYR A 81 9.10 -6.03 -6.66
C TYR A 81 7.89 -5.11 -6.44
N VAL A 82 7.02 -5.03 -7.46
CA VAL A 82 5.78 -4.24 -7.45
C VAL A 82 4.60 -5.10 -7.91
N PHE A 83 3.47 -4.97 -7.23
CA PHE A 83 2.16 -5.45 -7.69
C PHE A 83 1.30 -4.28 -8.17
N PRO A 84 0.45 -4.47 -9.20
CA PRO A 84 -0.45 -3.43 -9.70
C PRO A 84 -1.70 -3.20 -8.83
N PHE A 85 -1.81 -3.86 -7.68
CA PHE A 85 -2.98 -3.84 -6.79
C PHE A 85 -2.60 -4.38 -5.40
N ASP A 86 -3.54 -4.34 -4.44
CA ASP A 86 -3.44 -5.07 -3.18
C ASP A 86 -3.44 -6.59 -3.43
N ILE A 87 -2.34 -7.25 -3.09
CA ILE A 87 -2.12 -8.68 -3.33
C ILE A 87 -3.25 -9.57 -2.80
N VAL A 88 -4.07 -9.07 -1.85
CA VAL A 88 -5.24 -9.80 -1.36
C VAL A 88 -6.25 -10.16 -2.45
N LEU A 89 -6.27 -9.44 -3.58
CA LEU A 89 -7.09 -9.82 -4.72
C LEU A 89 -6.74 -11.18 -5.32
N LEU A 90 -5.53 -11.67 -5.04
CA LEU A 90 -5.03 -12.99 -5.46
C LEU A 90 -5.14 -14.02 -4.34
N SER A 91 -5.77 -13.70 -3.22
CA SER A 91 -6.06 -14.70 -2.18
C SER A 91 -7.09 -15.72 -2.65
N ASN A 92 -6.96 -16.95 -2.17
CA ASN A 92 -7.89 -18.05 -2.42
C ASN A 92 -9.20 -17.95 -1.62
N THR A 93 -9.40 -16.89 -0.83
CA THR A 93 -10.67 -16.66 -0.13
C THR A 93 -11.72 -16.00 -1.03
N GLU A 94 -12.99 -16.32 -0.80
CA GLU A 94 -14.12 -15.59 -1.40
C GLU A 94 -14.39 -14.26 -0.66
N ASN A 95 -13.97 -14.17 0.61
CA ASN A 95 -14.27 -13.06 1.51
C ASN A 95 -13.15 -12.02 1.55
N ILE A 96 -12.88 -11.39 0.41
CA ILE A 96 -11.91 -10.27 0.33
C ILE A 96 -12.51 -9.02 0.98
N ILE A 97 -11.76 -8.31 1.82
CA ILE A 97 -12.25 -7.17 2.61
C ILE A 97 -11.53 -5.90 2.18
N VAL A 98 -12.30 -4.91 1.75
CA VAL A 98 -11.78 -3.63 1.22
C VAL A 98 -11.50 -2.66 2.36
N HIS A 99 -12.31 -2.72 3.41
CA HIS A 99 -12.30 -1.79 4.52
C HIS A 99 -11.68 -2.46 5.75
N TYR A 100 -10.37 -2.32 5.89
CA TYR A 100 -9.60 -2.95 6.96
C TYR A 100 -10.07 -2.57 8.38
N TYR A 101 -10.76 -1.44 8.56
CA TYR A 101 -11.36 -1.06 9.85
C TYR A 101 -12.49 -2.02 10.28
N ARG A 102 -13.12 -2.75 9.34
CA ARG A 102 -14.19 -3.74 9.63
C ARG A 102 -13.66 -5.08 10.16
N ILE A 103 -12.34 -5.26 10.22
CA ILE A 103 -11.68 -6.50 10.64
C ILE A 103 -10.56 -6.26 11.65
N LYS A 104 -10.67 -5.21 12.47
CA LYS A 104 -9.65 -4.89 13.48
C LYS A 104 -9.29 -6.11 14.33
N ASP A 105 -10.29 -6.93 14.71
CA ASP A 105 -10.09 -8.12 15.57
C ASP A 105 -9.92 -9.44 14.82
N LYS A 106 -10.19 -9.47 13.50
CA LYS A 106 -10.12 -10.67 12.65
C LYS A 106 -8.98 -10.63 11.62
N LEU A 107 -8.06 -9.68 11.75
CA LEU A 107 -6.96 -9.49 10.80
C LEU A 107 -6.07 -10.74 10.67
N HIS A 108 -5.90 -11.51 11.75
CA HIS A 108 -5.12 -12.76 11.74
C HIS A 108 -5.76 -13.85 10.88
N ILE A 109 -7.09 -13.93 10.83
CA ILE A 109 -7.81 -14.84 9.94
C ILE A 109 -7.61 -14.39 8.49
N TYR A 110 -7.77 -13.09 8.25
CA TYR A 110 -7.64 -12.51 6.93
C TYR A 110 -6.25 -12.69 6.30
N TYR A 111 -5.19 -12.66 7.12
CA TYR A 111 -3.81 -12.82 6.66
C TYR A 111 -3.37 -14.27 6.53
N ASN A 112 -4.19 -15.24 6.95
CA ASN A 112 -3.85 -16.67 6.93
C ASN A 112 -4.28 -17.40 5.64
N HIS A 113 -4.78 -16.68 4.64
CA HIS A 113 -5.16 -17.27 3.34
C HIS A 113 -3.97 -17.38 2.41
N ASP A 114 -3.88 -18.45 1.63
CA ASP A 114 -2.88 -18.55 0.58
C ASP A 114 -3.26 -17.75 -0.66
N LEU A 115 -2.27 -17.52 -1.52
CA LEU A 115 -2.49 -16.94 -2.85
C LEU A 115 -2.81 -18.04 -3.86
N ILE A 116 -3.65 -17.71 -4.83
CA ILE A 116 -3.97 -18.56 -5.98
C ILE A 116 -2.67 -18.87 -6.73
N LYS A 117 -2.43 -20.15 -7.04
CA LYS A 117 -1.24 -20.60 -7.79
C LYS A 117 -1.08 -19.80 -9.09
N GLY A 118 0.14 -19.41 -9.43
CA GLY A 118 0.42 -18.61 -10.64
C GLY A 118 0.22 -17.11 -10.46
N PHE A 119 0.02 -16.62 -9.23
CA PHE A 119 -0.08 -15.19 -8.93
C PHE A 119 1.19 -14.40 -9.31
N GLU A 120 2.32 -15.10 -9.44
CA GLU A 120 3.63 -14.55 -9.79
C GLU A 120 3.62 -13.80 -11.13
N LYS A 121 2.67 -14.11 -12.04
CA LYS A 121 2.49 -13.36 -13.29
C LYS A 121 2.19 -11.87 -13.09
N PHE A 122 1.75 -11.47 -11.90
CA PHE A 122 1.47 -10.07 -11.52
C PHE A 122 2.63 -9.41 -10.76
N VAL A 123 3.78 -10.08 -10.62
CA VAL A 123 4.98 -9.55 -9.97
C VAL A 123 5.85 -8.84 -10.99
N PHE A 124 6.12 -7.55 -10.77
CA PHE A 124 6.96 -6.74 -11.64
C PHE A 124 8.25 -6.31 -10.96
N LYS A 125 9.34 -6.22 -11.72
CA LYS A 125 10.64 -5.75 -11.23
C LYS A 125 10.60 -4.27 -10.82
N ASN A 126 9.78 -3.47 -11.49
CA ASN A 126 9.66 -2.04 -11.24
C ASN A 126 8.34 -1.47 -11.77
N ILE A 127 8.02 -0.25 -11.35
CA ILE A 127 6.79 0.45 -11.73
C ILE A 127 6.67 0.71 -13.23
N LYS A 128 7.79 0.91 -13.94
CA LYS A 128 7.79 1.16 -15.40
C LYS A 128 7.26 -0.08 -16.14
N SER A 129 7.85 -1.25 -15.89
CA SER A 129 7.39 -2.53 -16.49
C SER A 129 5.95 -2.88 -16.10
N MET A 130 5.52 -2.49 -14.89
CA MET A 130 4.14 -2.68 -14.44
C MET A 130 3.18 -1.83 -15.25
N ILE A 131 3.47 -0.54 -15.45
CA ILE A 131 2.61 0.39 -16.21
C ILE A 131 2.60 0.03 -17.70
N GLU A 132 3.73 -0.37 -18.28
CA GLU A 132 3.81 -0.82 -19.67
C GLU A 132 2.87 -2.01 -19.94
N LYS A 133 2.81 -2.98 -19.02
CA LYS A 133 1.90 -4.12 -19.14
C LYS A 133 0.47 -3.80 -18.71
N TYR A 134 0.32 -2.97 -17.69
CA TYR A 134 -0.95 -2.63 -17.04
C TYR A 134 -1.13 -1.11 -16.95
N PRO A 135 -1.54 -0.47 -18.04
CA PRO A 135 -1.53 0.99 -18.15
C PRO A 135 -2.57 1.66 -17.25
N SER A 136 -3.63 0.96 -16.84
CA SER A 136 -4.69 1.53 -16.01
C SER A 136 -5.27 0.52 -14.99
N PRO A 137 -5.81 1.01 -13.85
CA PRO A 137 -6.56 0.19 -12.90
C PRO A 137 -7.69 -0.63 -13.55
N MET A 138 -8.34 -0.10 -14.58
CA MET A 138 -9.40 -0.83 -15.30
C MET A 138 -8.84 -2.04 -16.05
N PHE A 139 -7.67 -1.91 -16.68
CA PHE A 139 -7.00 -3.03 -17.33
C PHE A 139 -6.61 -4.10 -16.30
N VAL A 140 -6.00 -3.66 -15.20
CA VAL A 140 -5.66 -4.51 -14.05
C VAL A 140 -6.88 -5.29 -13.54
N TRP A 141 -8.01 -4.60 -13.34
CA TRP A 141 -9.25 -5.20 -12.85
C TRP A 141 -9.76 -6.32 -13.76
N LYS A 142 -9.69 -6.13 -15.08
CA LYS A 142 -10.06 -7.17 -16.06
C LYS A 142 -9.14 -8.38 -15.95
N GLU A 143 -7.83 -8.15 -15.88
CA GLU A 143 -6.83 -9.22 -15.81
C GLU A 143 -6.89 -10.03 -14.50
N VAL A 144 -7.11 -9.38 -13.36
CA VAL A 144 -7.33 -10.07 -12.08
C VAL A 144 -8.57 -10.96 -12.14
N ASN A 145 -9.69 -10.45 -12.69
CA ASN A 145 -10.91 -11.23 -12.80
C ASN A 145 -10.79 -12.38 -13.81
N LYS A 146 -10.07 -12.17 -14.92
CA LYS A 146 -9.74 -13.23 -15.89
C LYS A 146 -8.91 -14.32 -15.22
N PHE A 147 -7.87 -13.93 -14.48
CA PHE A 147 -7.02 -14.85 -13.73
C PHE A 147 -7.82 -15.65 -12.69
N ARG A 148 -8.64 -14.98 -11.86
CA ARG A 148 -9.48 -15.65 -10.86
C ARG A 148 -10.41 -16.68 -11.49
N LYS A 149 -11.10 -16.31 -12.58
CA LYS A 149 -11.99 -17.22 -13.31
C LYS A 149 -11.24 -18.44 -13.86
N ALA A 150 -10.07 -18.24 -14.45
CA ALA A 150 -9.25 -19.33 -14.98
C ALA A 150 -8.79 -20.33 -13.90
N HIS A 151 -8.82 -19.94 -12.63
CA HIS A 151 -8.46 -20.79 -11.48
C HIS A 151 -9.69 -21.24 -10.68
N GLY A 152 -10.89 -21.18 -11.26
CA GLY A 152 -12.12 -21.67 -10.61
C GLY A 152 -12.77 -20.71 -9.60
N PHE A 153 -12.28 -19.47 -9.48
CA PHE A 153 -12.86 -18.48 -8.55
C PHE A 153 -13.88 -17.57 -9.24
N LYS A 154 -14.87 -17.12 -8.46
CA LYS A 154 -15.85 -16.12 -8.92
C LYS A 154 -15.19 -14.77 -9.22
N LYS A 155 -15.82 -14.03 -10.14
CA LYS A 155 -15.49 -12.61 -10.38
C LYS A 155 -15.67 -11.81 -9.09
N LEU A 156 -14.75 -10.89 -8.86
CA LEU A 156 -14.80 -9.95 -7.77
C LEU A 156 -15.98 -8.97 -7.95
N LYS A 157 -16.68 -8.68 -6.86
CA LYS A 157 -17.74 -7.66 -6.85
C LYS A 157 -17.14 -6.27 -7.12
N LYS A 158 -17.88 -5.38 -7.80
CA LYS A 158 -17.45 -4.00 -8.16
C LYS A 158 -16.86 -3.22 -6.99
N GLN A 159 -17.35 -3.45 -5.77
CA GLN A 159 -16.85 -2.85 -4.53
C GLN A 159 -15.34 -3.08 -4.30
N LYS A 160 -14.77 -4.17 -4.83
CA LYS A 160 -13.35 -4.50 -4.68
C LYS A 160 -12.46 -3.75 -5.66
N TYR A 161 -13.03 -3.01 -6.62
CA TYR A 161 -12.28 -2.22 -7.60
C TYR A 161 -11.30 -1.24 -6.93
N ARG A 162 -11.63 -0.73 -5.74
CA ARG A 162 -10.71 0.14 -4.97
C ARG A 162 -9.32 -0.47 -4.74
N LEU A 163 -9.23 -1.80 -4.68
CA LEU A 163 -7.97 -2.51 -4.43
C LEU A 163 -7.03 -2.51 -5.66
N VAL A 164 -7.50 -2.10 -6.84
CA VAL A 164 -6.66 -1.88 -8.03
C VAL A 164 -6.32 -0.41 -8.28
N GLU A 165 -6.84 0.52 -7.48
CA GLU A 165 -6.57 1.96 -7.64
C GLU A 165 -5.23 2.40 -7.02
N TYR A 166 -4.48 1.46 -6.42
CA TYR A 166 -3.16 1.67 -5.85
C TYR A 166 -2.29 0.44 -6.10
N ASN A 167 -0.99 0.64 -6.27
CA ASN A 167 -0.01 -0.45 -6.39
C ASN A 167 0.60 -0.79 -5.02
N GLU A 168 1.24 -1.96 -4.93
CA GLU A 168 2.08 -2.35 -3.81
C GLU A 168 3.54 -2.51 -4.25
N ALA A 169 4.36 -1.52 -3.95
CA ALA A 169 5.82 -1.66 -3.92
C ALA A 169 6.25 -2.38 -2.64
N VAL A 170 7.00 -3.45 -2.80
CA VAL A 170 7.39 -4.33 -1.71
C VAL A 170 8.88 -4.27 -1.45
N PHE A 171 9.23 -4.21 -0.17
CA PHE A 171 10.60 -4.28 0.33
C PHE A 171 10.75 -5.41 1.36
N HIS A 172 11.82 -6.21 1.25
CA HIS A 172 12.19 -7.25 2.21
C HIS A 172 13.26 -6.83 3.21
N LYS A 173 13.71 -5.57 3.13
CA LYS A 173 14.60 -4.95 4.11
C LYS A 173 13.99 -3.62 4.57
N PRO A 174 14.23 -3.20 5.82
CA PRO A 174 13.88 -1.85 6.26
C PRO A 174 14.44 -0.81 5.28
N ILE A 175 13.69 0.27 5.09
CA ILE A 175 14.09 1.34 4.17
C ILE A 175 14.42 2.61 4.91
N ARG A 176 15.53 3.24 4.54
CA ARG A 176 15.83 4.64 4.84
C ARG A 176 15.02 5.53 3.92
N ILE A 177 14.45 6.57 4.50
CA ILE A 177 13.53 7.47 3.81
C ILE A 177 13.89 8.92 4.07
N ARG A 178 13.46 9.78 3.16
CA ARG A 178 13.27 11.21 3.41
C ARG A 178 11.77 11.43 3.61
N PRO A 179 11.30 11.70 4.85
CA PRO A 179 9.93 12.15 5.07
C PRO A 179 9.65 13.41 4.26
N ILE A 180 8.53 13.45 3.54
CA ILE A 180 8.16 14.60 2.69
C ILE A 180 6.93 15.31 3.24
N ALA A 181 5.89 14.57 3.60
CA ALA A 181 4.63 15.13 4.06
C ALA A 181 3.81 14.08 4.83
N LEU A 182 2.85 14.54 5.62
CA LEU A 182 1.72 13.71 6.01
C LEU A 182 0.52 14.00 5.12
N TYR A 183 -0.27 12.96 4.88
CA TYR A 183 -1.56 13.11 4.21
C TYR A 183 -2.69 12.54 5.06
N GLY A 184 -3.88 13.11 4.95
CA GLY A 184 -5.06 12.66 5.67
C GLY A 184 -6.12 13.73 5.75
N TYR A 185 -7.40 13.36 5.83
CA TYR A 185 -8.50 14.33 5.85
C TYR A 185 -8.84 14.86 7.25
N ARG A 186 -8.30 14.24 8.31
CA ARG A 186 -8.67 14.55 9.69
C ARG A 186 -7.76 15.60 10.32
N LYS A 187 -8.29 16.34 11.30
CA LYS A 187 -7.58 17.41 12.03
C LYS A 187 -6.29 16.90 12.69
N GLU A 188 -6.31 15.69 13.23
CA GLU A 188 -5.17 15.06 13.90
C GLU A 188 -3.98 14.90 12.94
N THR A 189 -4.24 14.67 11.64
CA THR A 189 -3.16 14.58 10.64
C THR A 189 -2.44 15.92 10.51
N ARG A 190 -3.18 17.03 10.48
CA ARG A 190 -2.63 18.38 10.41
C ARG A 190 -1.82 18.71 11.67
N GLU A 191 -2.32 18.31 12.83
CA GLU A 191 -1.63 18.52 14.11
C GLU A 191 -0.32 17.72 14.19
N HIS A 192 -0.33 16.45 13.80
CA HIS A 192 0.88 15.63 13.72
C HIS A 192 1.89 16.21 12.72
N ALA A 193 1.43 16.66 11.55
CA ALA A 193 2.29 17.27 10.54
C ALA A 193 2.99 18.52 11.09
N LYS A 194 2.23 19.40 11.76
CA LYS A 194 2.77 20.61 12.42
C LYS A 194 3.81 20.24 13.49
N LYS A 195 3.50 19.29 14.37
CA LYS A 195 4.41 18.83 15.43
C LYS A 195 5.73 18.26 14.88
N LEU A 196 5.67 17.62 13.72
CA LEU A 196 6.81 16.98 13.06
C LEU A 196 7.54 17.90 12.08
N GLY A 197 7.11 19.15 11.93
CA GLY A 197 7.68 20.09 10.95
C GLY A 197 7.50 19.64 9.49
N LEU A 198 6.45 18.88 9.20
CA LEU A 198 6.16 18.36 7.86
C LEU A 198 4.97 19.07 7.22
N PRO A 199 4.99 19.28 5.89
CA PRO A 199 3.82 19.65 5.12
C PRO A 199 2.64 18.69 5.32
N TYR A 200 1.43 19.24 5.19
CA TYR A 200 0.17 18.51 5.28
C TYR A 200 -0.60 18.61 3.96
N PHE A 201 -1.22 17.51 3.55
CA PHE A 201 -2.15 17.44 2.41
C PHE A 201 -3.41 16.66 2.79
N LYS A 202 -4.59 17.00 2.24
CA LYS A 202 -5.82 16.24 2.53
C LYS A 202 -5.77 14.84 1.94
N SER A 203 -4.98 14.63 0.89
CA SER A 203 -4.80 13.31 0.26
C SER A 203 -3.47 13.17 -0.48
N ALA A 204 -3.04 11.94 -0.74
CA ALA A 204 -1.88 11.66 -1.59
C ALA A 204 -2.08 12.15 -3.04
N LYS A 205 -3.31 12.19 -3.54
CA LYS A 205 -3.67 12.75 -4.85
C LYS A 205 -3.42 14.25 -4.91
N GLU A 206 -3.79 14.97 -3.86
CA GLU A 206 -3.54 16.41 -3.76
C GLU A 206 -2.04 16.72 -3.73
N PHE A 207 -1.27 15.96 -2.95
CA PHE A 207 0.19 16.04 -2.99
C PHE A 207 0.73 15.80 -4.40
N TYR A 208 0.30 14.71 -5.06
CA TYR A 208 0.81 14.34 -6.37
C TYR A 208 0.55 15.44 -7.41
N LYS A 209 -0.66 15.99 -7.47
CA LYS A 209 -0.98 17.15 -8.34
C LYS A 209 -0.05 18.33 -8.08
N ARG A 210 0.15 18.69 -6.80
CA ARG A 210 1.00 19.84 -6.41
C ARG A 210 2.46 19.70 -6.84
N VAL A 211 2.97 18.47 -7.04
CA VAL A 211 4.35 18.24 -7.48
C VAL A 211 4.48 17.95 -8.97
N THR A 212 3.39 17.65 -9.67
CA THR A 212 3.38 17.45 -11.13
C THR A 212 2.96 18.68 -11.91
N ASP A 213 2.19 19.58 -11.31
CA ASP A 213 1.72 20.83 -11.92
C ASP A 213 2.75 21.97 -11.74
N LYS A 214 3.98 21.63 -11.35
CA LYS A 214 5.14 22.53 -11.23
C LYS A 214 6.12 22.22 -12.35
#